data_AF-A0A093UNN1-F1
#
_entry.id   AF-A0A093UNN1-F1
#
_cell.length_a   1.000
_cell.length_b   1.000
_cell.length_c   1.000
_cell.angle_alpha   90.00
_cell.angle_beta   90.00
_cell.angle_gamma   90.00
#
_symmetry.space_group_name_H-M   'P 1'
#
loop_
_entity.id
_entity.type
_entity.pdbx_description
1 polymer ?
#
loop_
_entity_poly.entity_id
_entity_poly.type
_entity_poly.pdbx_seq_one_letter_code
_entity_poly.pdbx_strand_id
1 'polypeptide(L)'
;MGSDQPQTANNGAGINADIQERLYVLQLMIERQQQQIENLQEIVSGLQLENLQYRFSELRGANSDDITLYNDLEQRIVEQDREISGAYEEQLRQRAFELDTLNNQSRHSSSSRKLIDTNYVTHEANIKLDMEAVTYLEDQNPHRIARVTGGFEKRYGILVTDYYEFGFCDAPDAVINALNKKSDLEHLPRYRNCGGDDFKLRTIGICESIIHQWKTYNTPSVEIFDFSIAHTERLVEQVNDMIEILDDEIQDSSSDDTDLSDECSII
;
A
#
# COMPACT_ATOMS: atom_id res chain seq x y z
N MET A 1 -110.91 -45.80 40.20
CA MET A 1 -110.15 -44.53 40.35
C MET A 1 -109.21 -44.73 41.53
N GLY A 2 -107.90 -44.56 41.50
CA GLY A 2 -106.84 -44.29 40.50
C GLY A 2 -105.55 -44.92 41.10
N SER A 3 -104.63 -45.44 40.30
CA SER A 3 -103.41 -44.76 39.82
C SER A 3 -102.20 -44.86 40.78
N ASP A 4 -101.13 -45.50 40.26
CA ASP A 4 -99.68 -45.22 40.45
C ASP A 4 -99.04 -45.46 41.84
N GLN A 5 -97.79 -45.89 42.02
CA GLN A 5 -96.64 -46.26 41.19
C GLN A 5 -95.65 -47.02 42.12
N PRO A 6 -94.61 -47.71 41.61
CA PRO A 6 -93.68 -48.48 42.41
C PRO A 6 -92.57 -47.58 42.99
N GLN A 7 -92.15 -47.82 44.24
CA GLN A 7 -90.90 -47.25 44.77
C GLN A 7 -89.86 -48.34 44.99
N THR A 8 -88.89 -48.31 44.06
CA THR A 8 -87.60 -48.96 44.10
C THR A 8 -86.71 -48.31 45.16
N ALA A 9 -86.08 -49.10 46.03
CA ALA A 9 -84.99 -48.62 46.86
C ALA A 9 -84.04 -49.77 47.24
N ASN A 10 -83.11 -50.10 46.34
CA ASN A 10 -81.82 -50.66 46.73
C ASN A 10 -80.70 -50.40 45.70
N ASN A 11 -80.72 -49.24 45.02
CA ASN A 11 -79.76 -48.92 43.95
C ASN A 11 -78.51 -48.17 44.44
N GLY A 12 -78.46 -47.71 45.70
CA GLY A 12 -77.39 -46.84 46.21
C GLY A 12 -76.04 -47.53 46.46
N ALA A 13 -76.03 -48.82 46.82
CA ALA A 13 -74.79 -49.56 47.08
C ALA A 13 -74.05 -49.97 45.78
N GLY A 14 -74.81 -50.32 44.71
CA GLY A 14 -74.23 -50.67 43.42
C GLY A 14 -73.68 -49.47 42.64
N ILE A 15 -74.34 -48.30 42.75
CA ILE A 15 -73.88 -47.05 42.12
C ILE A 15 -72.56 -46.57 42.74
N ASN A 16 -72.38 -46.73 44.05
CA ASN A 16 -71.16 -46.29 44.73
C ASN A 16 -69.94 -47.19 44.38
N ALA A 17 -70.16 -48.49 44.23
CA ALA A 17 -69.14 -49.43 43.76
C ALA A 17 -68.72 -49.18 42.30
N ASP A 18 -69.68 -48.92 41.40
CA ASP A 18 -69.41 -48.57 39.98
C ASP A 18 -68.64 -47.25 39.84
N ILE A 19 -68.96 -46.25 40.66
CA ILE A 19 -68.23 -44.98 40.70
C ILE A 19 -66.79 -45.18 41.22
N GLN A 20 -66.60 -46.00 42.25
CA GLN A 20 -65.26 -46.31 42.78
C GLN A 20 -64.40 -47.07 41.75
N GLU A 21 -64.98 -48.02 41.02
CA GLU A 21 -64.28 -48.74 39.96
C GLU A 21 -63.88 -47.82 38.80
N ARG A 22 -64.80 -46.95 38.36
CA ARG A 22 -64.49 -45.92 37.35
C ARG A 22 -63.41 -44.95 37.80
N LEU A 23 -63.44 -44.50 39.05
CA LEU A 23 -62.40 -43.63 39.62
C LEU A 23 -61.04 -44.33 39.65
N TYR A 24 -61.01 -45.61 40.02
CA TYR A 24 -59.78 -46.41 40.04
C TYR A 24 -59.19 -46.58 38.62
N VAL A 25 -60.03 -46.84 37.61
CA VAL A 25 -59.59 -46.91 36.21
C VAL A 25 -59.06 -45.56 35.73
N LEU A 26 -59.73 -44.45 36.07
CA LEU A 26 -59.25 -43.10 35.74
C LEU A 26 -57.91 -42.79 36.40
N GLN A 27 -57.72 -43.18 37.66
CA GLN A 27 -56.45 -43.05 38.38
C GLN A 27 -55.32 -43.76 37.63
N LEU A 28 -55.53 -45.03 37.23
CA LEU A 28 -54.57 -45.80 36.45
C LEU A 28 -54.27 -45.18 35.07
N MET A 29 -55.27 -44.60 34.41
CA MET A 29 -55.07 -43.89 33.15
C MET A 29 -54.22 -42.63 33.32
N ILE A 30 -54.43 -41.88 34.41
CA ILE A 30 -53.65 -40.67 34.74
C ILE A 30 -52.20 -41.05 35.04
N GLU A 31 -51.97 -42.05 35.90
CA GLU A 31 -50.62 -42.52 36.23
C GLU A 31 -49.87 -42.98 34.97
N ARG A 32 -50.55 -43.71 34.08
CA ARG A 32 -49.98 -44.14 32.80
C ARG A 32 -49.64 -42.96 31.88
N GLN A 33 -50.50 -41.93 31.83
CA GLN A 33 -50.24 -40.73 31.03
C GLN A 33 -49.08 -39.90 31.60
N GLN A 34 -48.97 -39.78 32.93
CA GLN A 34 -47.84 -39.11 33.57
C GLN A 34 -46.52 -39.79 33.25
N GLN A 35 -46.49 -41.13 33.32
CA GLN A 35 -45.30 -41.89 32.97
C GLN A 35 -44.92 -41.75 31.48
N GLN A 36 -45.92 -41.62 30.59
CA GLN A 36 -45.66 -41.32 29.18
C GLN A 36 -45.11 -39.90 28.98
N ILE A 37 -45.61 -38.91 29.72
CA ILE A 37 -45.12 -37.53 29.65
C ILE A 37 -43.67 -37.46 30.14
N GLU A 38 -43.33 -38.10 31.25
CA GLU A 38 -41.95 -38.14 31.77
C GLU A 38 -40.99 -38.79 30.76
N ASN A 39 -41.35 -39.94 30.18
CA ASN A 39 -40.54 -40.58 29.14
C ASN A 39 -40.35 -39.69 27.91
N LEU A 40 -41.41 -39.00 27.47
CA LEU A 40 -41.33 -38.08 26.33
C LEU A 40 -40.44 -36.87 26.66
N GLN A 41 -40.50 -36.34 27.88
CA GLN A 41 -39.64 -35.25 28.32
C GLN A 41 -38.16 -35.65 28.35
N GLU A 42 -37.86 -36.86 28.80
CA GLU A 42 -36.50 -37.41 28.79
C GLU A 42 -35.97 -37.56 27.36
N ILE A 43 -36.77 -38.13 26.45
CA ILE A 43 -36.41 -38.27 25.03
C ILE A 43 -36.18 -36.89 24.38
N VAL A 44 -37.07 -35.93 24.60
CA VAL A 44 -36.93 -34.57 24.04
C VAL A 44 -35.67 -33.89 24.57
N SER A 45 -35.37 -34.03 25.86
CA SER A 45 -34.17 -33.45 26.47
C SER A 45 -32.89 -34.08 25.91
N GLY A 46 -32.89 -35.41 25.70
CA GLY A 46 -31.78 -36.13 25.06
C GLY A 46 -31.54 -35.66 23.63
N LEU A 47 -32.60 -35.54 22.82
CA LEU A 47 -32.51 -35.07 21.44
C LEU A 47 -32.04 -33.61 21.34
N GLN A 48 -32.47 -32.74 22.26
CA GLN A 48 -32.01 -31.36 22.34
C GLN A 48 -30.51 -31.29 22.67
N LEU A 49 -30.04 -32.11 23.60
CA LEU A 49 -28.63 -32.18 23.97
C LEU A 49 -27.76 -32.67 22.81
N GLU A 50 -28.19 -33.72 22.11
CA GLU A 50 -27.49 -34.26 20.94
C GLU A 50 -27.42 -33.22 19.80
N ASN A 51 -28.53 -32.51 19.53
CA ASN A 51 -28.55 -31.44 18.53
C ASN A 51 -27.56 -30.30 18.90
N LEU A 52 -27.52 -29.91 20.17
CA LEU A 52 -26.60 -28.88 20.65
C LEU A 52 -25.14 -29.32 20.48
N GLN A 53 -24.82 -30.56 20.87
CA GLN A 53 -23.48 -31.12 20.74
C GLN A 53 -23.02 -31.20 19.27
N TYR A 54 -23.92 -31.59 18.38
CA TYR A 54 -23.66 -31.59 16.94
C TYR A 54 -23.33 -30.18 16.43
N ARG A 55 -24.17 -29.17 16.75
CA ARG A 55 -23.92 -27.78 16.37
C ARG A 55 -22.62 -27.21 16.94
N PHE A 56 -22.28 -27.53 18.18
CA PHE A 56 -20.99 -27.12 18.77
C PHE A 56 -19.80 -27.74 18.05
N SER A 57 -19.93 -28.98 17.59
CA SER A 57 -18.88 -29.66 16.84
C SER A 57 -18.69 -29.04 15.45
N GLU A 58 -19.79 -28.72 14.76
CA GLU A 58 -19.74 -27.98 13.48
C GLU A 58 -19.09 -26.60 13.64
N LEU A 59 -19.52 -25.81 14.63
CA LEU A 59 -18.96 -24.48 14.90
C LEU A 59 -17.47 -24.56 15.27
N ARG A 60 -17.06 -25.58 16.04
CA ARG A 60 -15.65 -25.80 16.36
C ARG A 60 -14.83 -26.14 15.12
N GLY A 61 -15.37 -26.96 14.22
CA GLY A 61 -14.74 -27.29 12.94
C GLY A 61 -14.53 -26.04 12.10
N ALA A 62 -15.61 -25.28 11.85
CA ALA A 62 -15.55 -24.04 11.08
C ALA A 62 -14.58 -23.00 11.68
N ASN A 63 -14.63 -22.79 13.00
CA ASN A 63 -13.69 -21.87 13.66
C ASN A 63 -12.24 -22.35 13.58
N SER A 64 -12.00 -23.67 13.60
CA SER A 64 -10.64 -24.21 13.45
C SER A 64 -10.10 -23.88 12.06
N ASP A 65 -10.91 -24.08 11.02
CA ASP A 65 -10.54 -23.76 9.64
C ASP A 65 -10.25 -22.26 9.49
N ASP A 66 -11.11 -21.40 10.05
CA ASP A 66 -10.92 -19.94 10.04
C ASP A 66 -9.64 -19.51 10.77
N ILE A 67 -9.33 -20.11 11.93
CA ILE A 67 -8.09 -19.82 12.68
C ILE A 67 -6.87 -20.25 11.85
N THR A 68 -6.92 -21.42 11.21
CA THR A 68 -5.81 -21.86 10.35
C THR A 68 -5.61 -20.95 9.14
N LEU A 69 -6.69 -20.50 8.51
CA LEU A 69 -6.62 -19.53 7.41
C LEU A 69 -6.03 -18.19 7.88
N TYR A 70 -6.44 -17.71 9.06
CA TYR A 70 -5.91 -16.47 9.61
C TYR A 70 -4.40 -16.54 9.86
N ASN A 71 -3.92 -17.64 10.43
CA ASN A 71 -2.49 -17.85 10.66
C ASN A 71 -1.70 -17.94 9.35
N ASP A 72 -2.24 -18.59 8.31
CA ASP A 72 -1.60 -18.65 6.98
C ASP A 72 -1.51 -17.26 6.33
N LEU A 73 -2.58 -16.47 6.43
CA LEU A 73 -2.59 -15.09 5.93
C LEU A 73 -1.60 -14.20 6.67
N GLU A 74 -1.53 -14.30 8.00
CA GLU A 74 -0.56 -13.55 8.81
C GLU A 74 0.88 -13.91 8.42
N GLN A 75 1.16 -15.21 8.22
CA GLN A 75 2.48 -15.66 7.77
C GLN A 75 2.82 -15.12 6.37
N ARG A 76 1.86 -15.13 5.44
CA ARG A 76 2.03 -14.57 4.09
C ARG A 76 2.30 -13.07 4.09
N ILE A 77 1.62 -12.32 4.94
CA ILE A 77 1.85 -10.88 5.08
C ILE A 77 3.28 -10.63 5.55
N VAL A 78 3.75 -11.36 6.56
CA VAL A 78 5.13 -11.24 7.07
C VAL A 78 6.16 -11.58 5.98
N GLU A 79 5.90 -12.60 5.16
CA GLU A 79 6.77 -12.98 4.06
C GLU A 79 6.79 -11.90 2.96
N GLN A 80 5.64 -11.36 2.59
CA GLN A 80 5.54 -10.25 1.63
C GLN A 80 6.24 -8.99 2.13
N ASP A 81 6.05 -8.61 3.39
CA ASP A 81 6.73 -7.45 3.98
C ASP A 81 8.25 -7.62 3.95
N ARG A 82 8.74 -8.84 4.17
CA ARG A 82 10.16 -9.17 4.06
C ARG A 82 10.65 -9.08 2.62
N GLU A 83 9.90 -9.58 1.65
CA GLU A 83 10.24 -9.49 0.22
C GLU A 83 10.28 -8.03 -0.25
N ILE A 84 9.29 -7.22 0.13
CA ILE A 84 9.23 -5.78 -0.19
C ILE A 84 10.43 -5.05 0.42
N SER A 85 10.73 -5.31 1.70
CA SER A 85 11.88 -4.71 2.37
C SER A 85 13.19 -5.08 1.69
N GLY A 86 13.35 -6.36 1.31
CA GLY A 86 14.53 -6.83 0.59
C GLY A 86 14.68 -6.22 -0.80
N ALA A 87 13.57 -6.07 -1.54
CA ALA A 87 13.55 -5.43 -2.85
C ALA A 87 13.92 -3.93 -2.76
N TYR A 88 13.41 -3.24 -1.74
CA TYR A 88 13.75 -1.84 -1.48
C TYR A 88 15.23 -1.65 -1.11
N GLU A 89 15.79 -2.49 -0.24
CA GLU A 89 17.23 -2.47 0.05
C GLU A 89 18.09 -2.69 -1.20
N GLU A 90 17.69 -3.63 -2.05
CA GLU A 90 18.39 -3.90 -3.31
C GLU A 90 18.32 -2.69 -4.26
N GLN A 91 17.16 -2.01 -4.32
CA GLN A 91 17.01 -0.76 -5.07
C GLN A 91 17.99 0.32 -4.56
N LEU A 92 18.10 0.51 -3.24
CA LEU A 92 19.05 1.47 -2.66
C LEU A 92 20.51 1.11 -3.00
N ARG A 93 20.87 -0.19 -2.98
CA ARG A 93 22.20 -0.64 -3.39
C ARG A 93 22.50 -0.36 -4.86
N GLN A 94 21.52 -0.59 -5.73
CA GLN A 94 21.65 -0.30 -7.17
C GLN A 94 21.83 1.19 -7.42
N ARG A 95 21.00 2.04 -6.80
CA ARG A 95 21.12 3.51 -6.89
C ARG A 95 22.50 3.98 -6.45
N ALA A 96 22.97 3.53 -5.30
CA ALA A 96 24.27 3.94 -4.80
C ALA A 96 25.44 3.39 -5.63
N PHE A 97 25.28 2.22 -6.27
CA PHE A 97 26.22 1.72 -7.26
C PHE A 97 26.31 2.63 -8.48
N GLU A 98 25.17 3.09 -9.04
CA GLU A 98 25.16 4.04 -10.14
C GLU A 98 25.92 5.32 -9.78
N LEU A 99 25.66 5.88 -8.59
CA LEU A 99 26.34 7.09 -8.11
C LEU A 99 27.87 6.89 -7.98
N ASP A 100 28.33 5.79 -7.39
CA ASP A 100 29.76 5.46 -7.31
C ASP A 100 30.39 5.39 -8.73
N THR A 101 29.72 4.73 -9.68
CA THR A 101 30.22 4.63 -11.06
C THR A 101 30.28 5.99 -11.78
N LEU A 102 29.31 6.88 -11.53
CA LEU A 102 29.26 8.21 -12.14
C LEU A 102 30.45 9.08 -11.72
N ASN A 103 30.89 8.98 -10.46
CA ASN A 103 32.03 9.71 -9.93
C ASN A 103 33.39 9.22 -10.51
N ASN A 104 33.54 7.91 -10.70
CA ASN A 104 34.79 7.31 -11.18
C ASN A 104 35.19 7.74 -12.62
N GLN A 105 34.31 8.41 -13.36
CA GLN A 105 34.58 8.91 -14.71
C GLN A 105 35.67 10.00 -14.77
N SER A 106 36.00 10.71 -13.68
CA SER A 106 37.00 11.81 -13.76
C SER A 106 38.46 11.33 -13.86
N ARG A 107 38.75 10.04 -13.61
CA ARG A 107 40.14 9.57 -13.48
C ARG A 107 40.73 8.89 -14.71
N HIS A 108 39.95 8.47 -15.70
CA HIS A 108 40.45 7.62 -16.82
C HIS A 108 39.91 7.96 -18.21
N SER A 109 39.73 9.24 -18.55
CA SER A 109 39.55 9.67 -19.96
C SER A 109 40.87 9.62 -20.73
N SER A 110 41.48 8.44 -20.84
CA SER A 110 42.52 8.18 -21.83
C SER A 110 41.90 8.24 -23.23
N SER A 111 42.40 9.13 -24.08
CA SER A 111 41.92 9.46 -25.45
C SER A 111 41.90 8.30 -26.47
N SER A 112 42.03 7.06 -26.03
CA SER A 112 42.17 5.87 -26.88
C SER A 112 41.11 4.79 -26.65
N ARG A 113 40.02 5.08 -25.92
CA ARG A 113 38.88 4.15 -25.81
C ARG A 113 37.56 4.79 -26.26
N LYS A 114 37.32 4.68 -27.57
CA LYS A 114 35.99 4.69 -28.21
C LYS A 114 35.17 3.41 -27.89
N LEU A 115 35.51 2.70 -26.82
CA LEU A 115 34.80 1.56 -26.26
C LEU A 115 34.77 1.85 -24.76
N ILE A 116 33.67 2.22 -24.11
CA ILE A 116 32.32 1.69 -24.20
C ILE A 116 31.39 2.89 -23.90
N ASP A 117 30.39 3.14 -24.75
CA ASP A 117 29.18 3.90 -24.40
C ASP A 117 28.39 3.06 -23.39
N THR A 118 28.96 2.85 -22.20
CA THR A 118 28.29 2.10 -21.14
C THR A 118 27.27 3.05 -20.55
N ASN A 119 26.00 2.69 -20.63
CA ASN A 119 24.93 3.39 -19.95
C ASN A 119 25.14 3.25 -18.43
N TYR A 120 25.92 4.14 -17.83
CA TYR A 120 26.28 4.09 -16.41
C TYR A 120 25.14 4.52 -15.48
N VAL A 121 24.22 5.31 -16.03
CA VAL A 121 22.96 5.66 -15.42
C VAL A 121 21.88 4.88 -16.17
N THR A 122 21.28 3.91 -15.49
CA THR A 122 20.26 3.04 -16.08
C THR A 122 18.86 3.45 -15.64
N HIS A 123 18.74 4.00 -14.42
CA HIS A 123 17.49 4.47 -13.87
C HIS A 123 17.34 5.99 -14.05
N GLU A 124 16.10 6.43 -14.20
CA GLU A 124 15.72 7.85 -14.15
C GLU A 124 16.13 8.46 -12.81
N ALA A 125 16.50 9.74 -12.85
CA ALA A 125 16.88 10.50 -11.67
C ALA A 125 15.72 10.55 -10.67
N ASN A 126 16.05 10.27 -9.43
CA ASN A 126 15.13 10.42 -8.30
C ASN A 126 15.96 10.88 -7.11
N ILE A 127 16.03 12.19 -6.92
CA ILE A 127 16.91 12.79 -5.93
C ILE A 127 16.60 12.33 -4.50
N LYS A 128 15.32 12.09 -4.16
CA LYS A 128 14.92 11.61 -2.83
C LYS A 128 15.44 10.19 -2.59
N LEU A 129 15.18 9.29 -3.54
CA LEU A 129 15.64 7.91 -3.45
C LEU A 129 17.17 7.79 -3.53
N ASP A 130 17.82 8.61 -4.35
CA ASP A 130 19.27 8.65 -4.46
C ASP A 130 19.92 9.20 -3.17
N MET A 131 19.26 10.14 -2.47
CA MET A 131 19.70 10.62 -1.16
C MET A 131 19.48 9.57 -0.05
N GLU A 132 18.37 8.83 -0.09
CA GLU A 132 18.15 7.67 0.77
C GLU A 132 19.24 6.61 0.53
N ALA A 133 19.63 6.39 -0.72
CA ALA A 133 20.70 5.46 -1.08
C ALA A 133 22.08 5.92 -0.56
N VAL A 134 22.37 7.23 -0.59
CA VAL A 134 23.57 7.81 0.04
C VAL A 134 23.56 7.52 1.55
N THR A 135 22.45 7.80 2.23
CA THR A 135 22.29 7.62 3.68
C THR A 135 22.41 6.14 4.07
N TYR A 136 21.73 5.26 3.34
CA TYR A 136 21.82 3.81 3.55
C TYR A 136 23.27 3.30 3.43
N LEU A 137 24.05 3.83 2.50
CA LEU A 137 25.43 3.39 2.29
C LEU A 137 26.42 3.97 3.31
N GLU A 138 26.10 5.12 3.91
CA GLU A 138 26.85 5.67 5.04
C GLU A 138 26.85 4.69 6.22
N ASP A 139 25.70 4.09 6.52
CA ASP A 139 25.55 3.11 7.60
C ASP A 139 26.19 1.74 7.28
N GLN A 140 26.08 1.27 6.02
CA GLN A 140 26.49 -0.08 5.64
C GLN A 140 27.94 -0.20 5.16
N ASN A 141 28.48 0.83 4.49
CA ASN A 141 29.80 0.79 3.89
C ASN A 141 30.45 2.19 3.80
N PRO A 142 30.92 2.74 4.94
CA PRO A 142 31.43 4.11 5.02
C PRO A 142 32.67 4.35 4.15
N HIS A 143 33.40 3.30 3.74
CA HIS A 143 34.56 3.45 2.85
C HIS A 143 34.19 3.89 1.42
N ARG A 144 32.93 3.70 1.02
CA ARG A 144 32.44 4.09 -0.31
C ARG A 144 31.71 5.43 -0.31
N ILE A 145 31.39 5.99 0.86
CA ILE A 145 30.53 7.17 0.98
C ILE A 145 31.04 8.36 0.15
N ALA A 146 32.33 8.69 0.25
CA ALA A 146 32.92 9.80 -0.50
C ALA A 146 32.80 9.65 -2.04
N ARG A 147 32.75 8.41 -2.53
CA ARG A 147 32.55 8.16 -3.96
C ARG A 147 31.09 8.34 -4.36
N VAL A 148 30.19 7.82 -3.54
CA VAL A 148 28.74 7.91 -3.76
C VAL A 148 28.26 9.37 -3.64
N THR A 149 28.72 10.12 -2.64
CA THR A 149 28.40 11.55 -2.49
C THR A 149 28.92 12.38 -3.65
N GLY A 150 30.16 12.16 -4.10
CA GLY A 150 30.67 12.84 -5.31
C GLY A 150 29.90 12.44 -6.58
N GLY A 151 29.32 11.24 -6.62
CA GLY A 151 28.41 10.81 -7.67
C GLY A 151 27.08 11.55 -7.64
N PHE A 152 26.49 11.69 -6.45
CA PHE A 152 25.28 12.48 -6.20
C PHE A 152 25.47 13.93 -6.64
N GLU A 153 26.57 14.55 -6.21
CA GLU A 153 26.94 15.92 -6.56
C GLU A 153 27.06 16.11 -8.07
N LYS A 154 27.69 15.15 -8.74
CA LYS A 154 27.82 15.17 -10.19
C LYS A 154 26.50 14.96 -10.91
N ARG A 155 25.59 14.14 -10.36
CA ARG A 155 24.30 13.80 -10.96
C ARG A 155 23.29 14.95 -10.90
N TYR A 156 23.29 15.71 -9.81
CA TYR A 156 22.29 16.74 -9.55
C TYR A 156 22.84 18.16 -9.58
N GLY A 157 24.17 18.33 -9.63
CA GLY A 157 24.82 19.64 -9.61
C GLY A 157 24.64 20.39 -8.28
N ILE A 158 24.33 19.68 -7.19
CA ILE A 158 24.16 20.24 -5.84
C ILE A 158 24.91 19.38 -4.82
N LEU A 159 25.36 19.99 -3.72
CA LEU A 159 25.98 19.27 -2.62
C LEU A 159 24.96 18.42 -1.85
N VAL A 160 25.42 17.34 -1.22
CA VAL A 160 24.58 16.61 -0.24
C VAL A 160 24.15 17.54 0.90
N THR A 161 25.00 18.49 1.30
CA THR A 161 24.64 19.52 2.29
C THR A 161 23.55 20.46 1.78
N ASP A 162 23.61 20.86 0.51
CA ASP A 162 22.60 21.72 -0.12
C ASP A 162 21.21 21.05 -0.11
N TYR A 163 21.17 19.72 -0.24
CA TYR A 163 19.92 18.95 -0.18
C TYR A 163 19.16 19.24 1.12
N TYR A 164 19.86 19.28 2.25
CA TYR A 164 19.28 19.57 3.56
C TYR A 164 19.14 21.07 3.81
N GLU A 165 20.15 21.88 3.45
CA GLU A 165 20.16 23.33 3.69
C GLU A 165 19.00 24.04 3.00
N PHE A 166 18.69 23.67 1.76
CA PHE A 166 17.58 24.25 1.01
C PHE A 166 16.28 23.44 1.13
N GLY A 167 16.21 22.46 2.04
CA GLY A 167 14.97 21.73 2.33
C GLY A 167 14.41 20.91 1.17
N PHE A 168 15.26 20.32 0.33
CA PHE A 168 14.80 19.52 -0.82
C PHE A 168 14.06 18.23 -0.42
N CYS A 169 14.16 17.78 0.83
CA CYS A 169 13.33 16.69 1.34
C CYS A 169 11.82 17.00 1.25
N ASP A 170 11.45 18.25 1.56
CA ASP A 170 10.08 18.73 1.67
C ASP A 170 9.67 19.66 0.53
N ALA A 171 10.50 19.75 -0.53
CA ALA A 171 10.22 20.60 -1.67
C ALA A 171 8.98 20.12 -2.45
N PRO A 172 8.21 21.05 -3.06
CA PRO A 172 7.11 20.72 -3.96
C PRO A 172 7.54 19.81 -5.11
N ASP A 173 6.62 18.98 -5.58
CA ASP A 173 6.89 18.00 -6.65
C ASP A 173 7.47 18.64 -7.90
N ALA A 174 7.06 19.86 -8.25
CA ALA A 174 7.61 20.60 -9.38
C ALA A 174 9.12 20.89 -9.25
N VAL A 175 9.60 21.22 -8.05
CA VAL A 175 11.03 21.46 -7.80
C VAL A 175 11.81 20.15 -7.89
N ILE A 176 11.25 19.07 -7.36
CA ILE A 176 11.83 17.73 -7.43
C ILE A 176 11.88 17.23 -8.88
N ASN A 177 10.80 17.44 -9.63
CA ASN A 177 10.72 17.09 -11.04
C ASN A 177 11.69 17.91 -11.87
N ALA A 178 11.87 19.20 -11.61
CA ALA A 178 12.88 20.02 -12.27
C ALA A 178 14.30 19.49 -12.03
N LEU A 179 14.64 19.11 -10.79
CA LEU A 179 15.93 18.48 -10.45
C LEU A 179 16.15 17.16 -11.19
N ASN A 180 15.16 16.27 -11.12
CA ASN A 180 15.23 14.95 -11.75
C ASN A 180 15.30 15.08 -13.28
N LYS A 181 14.46 15.93 -13.88
CA LYS A 181 14.42 16.16 -15.33
C LYS A 181 15.71 16.76 -15.85
N LYS A 182 16.28 17.75 -15.16
CA LYS A 182 17.61 18.30 -15.48
C LYS A 182 18.65 17.18 -15.49
N SER A 183 18.72 16.42 -14.39
CA SER A 183 19.67 15.31 -14.24
C SER A 183 19.53 14.26 -15.35
N ASP A 184 18.29 13.90 -15.70
CA ASP A 184 18.03 12.96 -16.78
C ASP A 184 18.48 13.49 -18.14
N LEU A 185 18.19 14.75 -18.46
CA LEU A 185 18.65 15.37 -19.70
C LEU A 185 20.18 15.38 -19.78
N GLU A 186 20.87 15.64 -18.68
CA GLU A 186 22.33 15.71 -18.61
C GLU A 186 23.02 14.34 -18.67
N HIS A 187 22.42 13.30 -18.05
CA HIS A 187 23.13 12.05 -17.78
C HIS A 187 22.48 10.79 -18.35
N LEU A 188 21.17 10.80 -18.62
CA LEU A 188 20.48 9.61 -19.09
C LEU A 188 20.75 9.41 -20.59
N PRO A 189 21.25 8.23 -21.01
CA PRO A 189 21.70 8.01 -22.38
C PRO A 189 20.65 8.26 -23.46
N ARG A 190 19.36 8.02 -23.16
CA ARG A 190 18.26 8.26 -24.10
C ARG A 190 18.16 9.72 -24.54
N TYR A 191 18.54 10.68 -23.69
CA TYR A 191 18.51 12.11 -23.99
C TYR A 191 19.83 12.64 -24.58
N ARG A 192 20.74 11.75 -24.98
CA ARG A 192 21.98 12.14 -25.65
C ARG A 192 21.75 12.56 -27.10
N ASN A 193 20.74 11.98 -27.76
CA ASN A 193 20.47 12.16 -29.19
C ASN A 193 19.01 12.56 -29.50
N CYS A 194 18.16 12.75 -28.48
CA CYS A 194 16.75 13.09 -28.65
C CYS A 194 16.55 14.61 -28.54
N GLY A 195 15.95 15.21 -29.58
CA GLY A 195 15.70 16.65 -29.69
C GLY A 195 16.92 17.41 -30.22
N GLY A 196 16.69 18.50 -30.97
CA GLY A 196 17.76 19.44 -31.30
C GLY A 196 18.39 19.97 -30.01
N ASP A 197 19.72 20.18 -30.01
CA ASP A 197 20.46 20.68 -28.83
C ASP A 197 19.78 21.89 -28.17
N ASP A 198 19.09 22.72 -28.97
CA ASP A 198 18.31 23.88 -28.52
C ASP A 198 17.14 23.52 -27.58
N PHE A 199 16.41 22.43 -27.85
CA PHE A 199 15.31 21.99 -26.98
C PHE A 199 15.86 21.55 -25.62
N LYS A 200 16.87 20.69 -25.64
CA LYS A 200 17.53 20.20 -24.43
C LYS A 200 18.08 21.34 -23.57
N LEU A 201 18.79 22.29 -24.19
CA LEU A 201 19.33 23.45 -23.48
C LEU A 201 18.23 24.35 -22.92
N ARG A 202 17.12 24.55 -23.65
CA ARG A 202 15.96 25.31 -23.16
C ARG A 202 15.35 24.64 -21.93
N THR A 203 15.06 23.35 -22.01
CA THR A 203 14.44 22.61 -20.89
C THR A 203 15.34 22.60 -19.65
N ILE A 204 16.66 22.43 -19.83
CA ILE A 204 17.63 22.57 -18.72
C ILE A 204 17.55 23.97 -18.11
N GLY A 205 17.51 25.03 -18.93
CA GLY A 205 17.41 26.41 -18.44
C GLY A 205 16.14 26.68 -17.63
N ILE A 206 14.99 26.12 -18.03
CA ILE A 206 13.74 26.21 -17.25
C ILE A 206 13.90 25.49 -15.91
N CYS A 207 14.42 24.26 -15.91
CA CYS A 207 14.66 23.50 -14.69
C CYS A 207 15.60 24.26 -13.73
N GLU A 208 16.68 24.84 -14.25
CA GLU A 208 17.62 25.64 -13.45
C GLU A 208 16.97 26.88 -12.84
N SER A 209 16.06 27.54 -13.56
CA SER A 209 15.30 28.68 -13.05
C SER A 209 14.43 28.29 -11.85
N ILE A 210 13.68 27.17 -11.96
CA ILE A 210 12.85 26.63 -10.87
C ILE A 210 13.72 26.29 -9.65
N ILE A 211 14.84 25.58 -9.86
CA ILE A 211 15.77 25.19 -8.79
C ILE A 211 16.37 26.44 -8.12
N HIS A 212 16.75 27.44 -8.90
CA HIS A 212 17.34 28.67 -8.39
C HIS A 212 16.34 29.48 -7.53
N GLN A 213 15.08 29.57 -7.97
CA GLN A 213 14.03 30.24 -7.20
C GLN A 213 13.78 29.52 -5.87
N TRP A 214 13.73 28.18 -5.89
CA TRP A 214 13.60 27.40 -4.66
C TRP A 214 14.76 27.61 -3.68
N LYS A 215 16.01 27.57 -4.17
CA LYS A 215 17.19 27.87 -3.34
C LYS A 215 17.12 29.27 -2.77
N THR A 216 16.74 30.26 -3.57
CA THR A 216 16.60 31.66 -3.13
C THR A 216 15.55 31.81 -2.03
N TYR A 217 14.40 31.16 -2.17
CA TYR A 217 13.35 31.16 -1.14
C TYR A 217 13.82 30.57 0.19
N ASN A 218 14.62 29.50 0.15
CA ASN A 218 15.11 28.82 1.34
C ASN A 218 16.48 29.32 1.84
N THR A 219 17.09 30.31 1.17
CA THR A 219 18.36 30.87 1.64
C THR A 219 18.10 31.69 2.92
N PRO A 220 18.73 31.36 4.06
CA PRO A 220 18.54 32.12 5.28
C PRO A 220 19.07 33.55 5.11
N SER A 221 18.17 34.53 5.07
CA SER A 221 18.56 35.94 4.99
C SER A 221 19.11 36.40 6.35
N VAL A 222 20.38 36.80 6.37
CA VAL A 222 21.00 37.48 7.53
C VAL A 222 20.63 38.97 7.58
N GLU A 223 19.86 39.48 6.61
CA GLU A 223 19.49 40.90 6.53
C GLU A 223 17.98 41.12 6.70
N ILE A 224 17.67 41.90 7.73
CA ILE A 224 16.37 42.51 8.05
C ILE A 224 15.85 43.24 6.82
N PHE A 225 14.77 42.75 6.18
CA PHE A 225 13.90 43.56 5.32
C PHE A 225 12.47 43.01 5.34
N ASP A 226 11.50 43.94 5.36
CA ASP A 226 10.07 43.70 5.47
C ASP A 226 9.58 42.50 4.64
N PHE A 227 9.17 41.44 5.34
CA PHE A 227 8.53 40.26 4.79
C PHE A 227 7.20 40.66 4.12
N SER A 228 7.17 40.71 2.79
CA SER A 228 5.97 41.01 2.02
C SER A 228 5.40 39.75 1.40
N ILE A 229 4.25 39.32 1.91
CA ILE A 229 3.47 38.17 1.42
C ILE A 229 3.20 38.27 -0.09
N ALA A 230 3.05 39.49 -0.61
CA ALA A 230 2.83 39.75 -2.04
C ALA A 230 4.06 39.49 -2.92
N HIS A 231 5.27 39.43 -2.35
CA HIS A 231 6.48 39.04 -3.10
C HIS A 231 6.58 37.52 -3.21
N THR A 232 6.26 36.81 -2.12
CA THR A 232 6.21 35.34 -2.11
C THR A 232 5.09 34.79 -2.98
N GLU A 233 3.91 35.40 -2.98
CA GLU A 233 2.79 35.00 -3.85
C GLU A 233 3.15 35.13 -5.34
N ARG A 234 3.87 36.20 -5.73
CA ARG A 234 4.34 36.36 -7.12
C ARG A 234 5.39 35.34 -7.54
N LEU A 235 6.28 34.95 -6.64
CA LEU A 235 7.26 33.91 -6.94
C LEU A 235 6.58 32.55 -7.13
N VAL A 236 5.58 32.23 -6.30
CA VAL A 236 4.79 31.00 -6.45
C VAL A 236 3.96 31.01 -7.74
N GLU A 237 3.33 32.14 -8.07
CA GLU A 237 2.59 32.31 -9.33
C GLU A 237 3.52 32.15 -10.54
N GLN A 238 4.71 32.75 -10.51
CA GLN A 238 5.71 32.60 -11.57
C GLN A 238 6.24 31.17 -11.70
N VAL A 239 6.40 30.44 -10.59
CA VAL A 239 6.74 29.00 -10.61
C VAL A 239 5.61 28.20 -11.25
N ASN A 240 4.36 28.47 -10.90
CA ASN A 240 3.20 27.78 -11.47
C ASN A 240 3.06 28.02 -12.98
N ASP A 241 3.26 29.26 -13.44
CA ASP A 241 3.26 29.58 -14.88
C ASP A 241 4.38 28.82 -15.63
N MET A 242 5.56 28.70 -15.04
CA MET A 242 6.67 27.95 -15.65
C MET A 242 6.43 26.43 -15.67
N ILE A 243 5.69 25.91 -14.69
CA ILE A 243 5.28 24.50 -14.66
C ILE A 243 4.28 24.21 -15.78
N GLU A 244 3.29 25.09 -16.00
CA GLU A 244 2.31 24.95 -17.07
C GLU A 244 2.97 24.92 -18.45
N ILE A 245 3.96 25.80 -18.68
CA ILE A 245 4.75 25.81 -19.93
C ILE A 245 5.54 24.49 -20.11
N LEU A 246 6.09 23.94 -19.03
CA LEU A 246 6.86 22.69 -19.08
C LEU A 246 5.96 21.49 -19.42
N ASP A 247 4.76 21.44 -18.84
CA ASP A 247 3.79 20.38 -19.10
C ASP A 247 3.25 20.44 -20.55
N ASP A 248 3.02 21.63 -21.08
CA ASP A 248 2.61 21.85 -22.48
C ASP A 248 3.71 21.46 -23.48
N GLU A 249 4.97 21.83 -23.24
CA GLU A 249 6.10 21.42 -24.10
C GLU A 249 6.35 19.90 -24.06
N ILE A 250 6.02 19.22 -22.96
CA ILE A 250 6.10 17.76 -22.85
C ILE A 250 4.95 17.09 -23.63
N GLN A 251 3.73 17.65 -23.62
CA GLN A 251 2.58 17.10 -24.37
C GLN A 251 2.71 17.26 -25.89
N ASP A 252 3.20 18.40 -26.39
CA ASP A 252 3.40 18.61 -27.83
C ASP A 252 4.49 17.68 -28.42
N SER A 253 5.39 17.17 -27.60
CA SER A 253 6.37 16.15 -28.01
C SER A 253 5.80 14.72 -28.09
N SER A 254 4.61 14.49 -27.53
CA SER A 254 3.94 13.17 -27.50
C SER A 254 2.95 12.98 -28.66
N SER A 255 2.57 14.04 -29.39
CA SER A 255 1.57 13.95 -30.48
C SER A 255 2.16 13.70 -31.88
N ASP A 256 3.48 13.73 -32.04
CA ASP A 256 4.15 13.54 -33.35
C ASP A 256 4.66 12.11 -33.61
N ASP A 257 4.45 11.16 -32.68
CA ASP A 257 4.95 9.77 -32.80
C ASP A 257 3.92 8.77 -33.38
N THR A 258 3.02 9.23 -34.24
CA THR A 258 2.26 8.34 -35.16
C THR A 258 2.54 8.70 -36.61
N ASP A 259 3.75 8.39 -37.09
CA ASP A 259 4.00 7.97 -38.48
C ASP A 259 5.50 7.74 -38.73
N LEU A 260 6.08 6.66 -38.21
CA LEU A 260 7.26 6.02 -38.80
C LEU A 260 7.18 4.50 -38.62
N SER A 261 6.18 3.89 -39.26
CA SER A 261 6.24 2.48 -39.64
C SER A 261 7.25 2.30 -40.78
N ASP A 262 8.08 1.28 -40.66
CA ASP A 262 8.88 0.65 -41.72
C ASP A 262 10.07 1.44 -42.29
N GLU A 263 11.23 1.33 -41.63
CA GLU A 263 12.48 0.86 -42.26
C GLU A 263 13.65 0.92 -41.26
N CYS A 264 14.02 -0.23 -40.68
CA CYS A 264 15.39 -0.45 -40.26
C CYS A 264 15.74 -1.91 -40.51
N SER A 265 16.09 -2.19 -41.76
CA SER A 265 16.73 -3.44 -42.14
C SER A 265 18.08 -3.54 -41.44
N ILE A 266 18.25 -4.66 -40.71
CA ILE A 266 19.47 -5.09 -40.07
C ILE A 266 20.55 -5.33 -41.15
N ILE A 267 21.70 -4.67 -41.02
CA ILE A 267 23.01 -5.16 -41.48
C ILE A 267 24.02 -4.94 -40.37
#